data_AF-A0A1C7W4V5-F1
#
_entry.id   AF-A0A1C7W4V5-F1
#
_cell.length_a   1.000
_cell.length_b   1.000
_cell.length_c   1.000
_cell.angle_alpha   90.00
_cell.angle_beta   90.00
_cell.angle_gamma   90.00
#
_symmetry.space_group_name_H-M   'P 1'
#
loop_
_entity.id
_entity.type
_entity.pdbx_description
1 polymer ?
#
loop_
_entity_poly.entity_id
_entity_poly.type
_entity_poly.pdbx_seq_one_letter_code
_entity_poly.pdbx_strand_id
1 'polypeptide(L)'
;MKVYKWIALILPVALSGCFIANVESGRAYNGMDSEYTSSMNTEITAACIKNAWQNSDVHMGLTAAGVSQRNTGDMITLYTLNYTEIVDVSPSADGKSKVIFYHNGDKIWGTKKTLISAIKGCL
;
A
#
# COMPACT_ATOMS: atom_id res chain seq x y z
N MET A 1 -7.87 -60.38 11.35
CA MET A 1 -7.40 -59.07 11.85
C MET A 1 -7.69 -58.03 10.77
N LYS A 2 -8.56 -57.04 11.03
CA LYS A 2 -8.97 -56.04 10.03
C LYS A 2 -7.93 -54.91 9.99
N VAL A 3 -7.23 -54.78 8.88
CA VAL A 3 -6.24 -53.72 8.66
C VAL A 3 -6.99 -52.48 8.19
N TYR A 4 -7.17 -51.50 9.07
CA TYR A 4 -7.71 -50.20 8.69
C TYR A 4 -6.63 -49.41 7.95
N LYS A 5 -6.78 -49.30 6.62
CA LYS A 5 -6.00 -48.36 5.81
C LYS A 5 -6.44 -46.95 6.17
N TRP A 6 -5.67 -46.28 7.01
CA TRP A 6 -5.79 -44.85 7.24
C TRP A 6 -5.33 -44.12 5.97
N ILE A 7 -6.28 -43.78 5.12
CA ILE A 7 -6.04 -42.84 4.02
C ILE A 7 -5.92 -41.47 4.69
N ALA A 8 -4.69 -41.03 4.94
CA ALA A 8 -4.42 -39.66 5.31
C ALA A 8 -4.83 -38.77 4.13
N LEU A 9 -6.01 -38.17 4.23
CA LEU A 9 -6.46 -37.13 3.33
C LEU A 9 -5.58 -35.90 3.58
N ILE A 10 -4.48 -35.80 2.83
CA ILE A 10 -3.68 -34.58 2.77
C ILE A 10 -4.57 -33.55 2.06
N LEU A 11 -5.29 -32.73 2.83
CA LEU A 11 -5.87 -31.51 2.28
C LEU A 11 -4.68 -30.68 1.79
N PRO A 12 -4.57 -30.37 0.48
CA PRO A 12 -3.74 -29.26 0.08
C PRO A 12 -4.37 -28.03 0.72
N VAL A 13 -3.79 -27.56 1.83
CA VAL A 13 -4.03 -26.21 2.30
C VAL A 13 -3.49 -25.36 1.17
N ALA A 14 -4.39 -24.95 0.27
CA ALA A 14 -4.11 -23.88 -0.65
C ALA A 14 -3.75 -22.70 0.25
N LEU A 15 -2.45 -22.44 0.40
CA LEU A 15 -1.92 -21.15 0.80
C LEU A 15 -2.28 -20.21 -0.35
N SER A 16 -3.57 -19.94 -0.53
CA SER A 16 -4.03 -18.80 -1.30
C SER A 16 -3.63 -17.60 -0.47
N GLY A 17 -2.37 -17.16 -0.64
CA GLY A 17 -2.01 -15.80 -0.28
C GLY A 17 -3.08 -14.93 -0.92
N CYS A 18 -3.85 -14.23 -0.09
CA CYS A 18 -4.93 -13.39 -0.56
C CYS A 18 -4.34 -12.37 -1.52
N PHE A 19 -4.48 -12.59 -2.82
CA PHE A 19 -4.09 -11.61 -3.82
C PHE A 19 -5.02 -10.42 -3.66
N ILE A 20 -4.44 -9.27 -3.34
CA ILE A 20 -5.19 -8.02 -3.27
C ILE A 20 -5.54 -7.63 -4.70
N ALA A 21 -6.84 -7.66 -5.02
CA ALA A 21 -7.30 -7.55 -6.41
C ALA A 21 -7.34 -6.10 -6.93
N ASN A 22 -7.50 -5.13 -6.04
CA ASN A 22 -7.63 -3.70 -6.37
C ASN A 22 -7.32 -2.82 -5.15
N VAL A 23 -7.27 -1.51 -5.38
CA VAL A 23 -7.04 -0.48 -4.36
C VAL A 23 -8.05 -0.59 -3.21
N GLU A 24 -9.33 -0.77 -3.51
CA GLU A 24 -10.39 -0.86 -2.51
C GLU A 24 -10.20 -2.08 -1.59
N SER A 25 -9.83 -3.22 -2.17
CA SER A 25 -9.49 -4.44 -1.42
C SER A 25 -8.24 -4.23 -0.58
N GLY A 26 -7.26 -3.48 -1.08
CA GLY A 26 -6.04 -3.14 -0.33
C GLY A 26 -6.32 -2.23 0.86
N ARG A 27 -7.21 -1.23 0.73
CA ARG A 27 -7.62 -0.40 1.88
C ARG A 27 -8.29 -1.22 2.99
N ALA A 28 -9.05 -2.25 2.60
CA ALA A 28 -9.79 -3.09 3.53
C ALA A 28 -8.95 -4.23 4.13
N TYR A 29 -7.80 -4.56 3.54
CA TYR A 29 -7.03 -5.76 3.88
C TYR A 29 -6.48 -5.69 5.32
N ASN A 30 -5.66 -4.68 5.61
CA ASN A 30 -5.15 -4.41 6.97
C ASN A 30 -5.75 -3.15 7.61
N GLY A 31 -6.56 -2.39 6.86
CA GLY A 31 -7.06 -1.09 7.30
C GLY A 31 -5.99 0.00 7.23
N MET A 32 -6.33 1.15 7.81
CA MET A 32 -5.45 2.31 7.88
C MET A 32 -4.25 2.02 8.79
N ASP A 33 -3.05 2.25 8.27
CA ASP A 33 -1.82 2.14 9.06
C ASP A 33 -1.50 3.45 9.79
N SER A 34 -1.58 4.57 9.07
CA SER A 34 -1.28 5.89 9.62
C SER A 34 -1.95 7.02 8.84
N GLU A 35 -2.09 8.16 9.51
CA GLU A 35 -2.71 9.37 9.00
C GLU A 35 -1.81 10.58 9.28
N TYR A 36 -1.74 11.50 8.31
CA TYR A 36 -0.95 12.71 8.38
C TYR A 36 -1.69 13.89 7.75
N THR A 37 -1.18 15.10 8.01
CA THR A 37 -1.64 16.35 7.40
C THR A 37 -0.45 17.04 6.74
N SER A 38 -0.60 17.45 5.49
CA SER A 38 0.36 18.32 4.82
C SER A 38 -0.12 19.76 4.82
N SER A 39 0.82 20.68 4.93
CA SER A 39 0.60 22.13 4.76
C SER A 39 0.33 22.53 3.30
N MET A 40 0.57 21.63 2.36
CA MET A 40 0.41 21.83 0.92
C MET A 40 -0.89 21.22 0.40
N ASN A 41 -1.29 21.65 -0.80
CA ASN A 41 -2.48 21.13 -1.48
C ASN A 41 -2.29 19.68 -1.95
N THR A 42 -3.40 19.03 -2.29
CA THR A 42 -3.44 17.61 -2.68
C THR A 42 -2.49 17.26 -3.81
N GLU A 43 -2.40 18.10 -4.85
CA GLU A 43 -1.58 17.83 -6.03
C GLU A 43 -0.08 17.89 -5.71
N ILE A 44 0.36 18.91 -4.97
CA ILE A 44 1.76 19.09 -4.58
C ILE A 44 2.18 17.96 -3.62
N THR A 45 1.36 17.68 -2.61
CA THR A 45 1.64 16.62 -1.64
C THR A 45 1.72 15.25 -2.33
N ALA A 46 0.76 14.92 -3.20
CA ALA A 46 0.78 13.65 -3.92
C ALA A 46 1.98 13.55 -4.89
N ALA A 47 2.31 14.61 -5.62
CA ALA A 47 3.46 14.62 -6.52
C ALA A 47 4.78 14.41 -5.76
N CYS A 48 4.94 15.06 -4.60
CA CYS A 48 6.11 14.85 -3.74
C CYS A 48 6.20 13.40 -3.26
N ILE A 49 5.12 12.83 -2.71
CA ILE A 49 5.11 11.46 -2.19
C ILE A 49 5.42 10.46 -3.31
N LYS A 50 4.80 10.64 -4.48
CA LYS A 50 5.04 9.79 -5.66
C LYS A 50 6.52 9.79 -6.06
N ASN A 51 7.13 10.98 -6.17
CA ASN A 51 8.55 11.10 -6.51
C ASN A 51 9.44 10.49 -5.43
N ALA A 52 9.15 10.73 -4.15
CA ALA A 52 9.95 10.21 -3.04
C ALA A 52 9.89 8.68 -2.97
N TRP A 53 8.71 8.09 -3.20
CA TRP A 53 8.55 6.65 -3.29
C TRP A 53 9.26 6.07 -4.51
N GLN A 54 9.09 6.68 -5.70
CA GLN A 54 9.74 6.25 -6.94
C GLN A 54 11.27 6.20 -6.85
N ASN A 55 11.86 7.12 -6.07
CA ASN A 55 13.30 7.20 -5.87
C ASN A 55 13.77 6.49 -4.58
N SER A 56 12.89 5.78 -3.87
CA SER A 56 13.29 5.03 -2.68
C SER A 56 13.93 3.69 -3.04
N ASP A 57 14.91 3.26 -2.25
CA ASP A 57 15.57 1.95 -2.40
C ASP A 57 14.64 0.76 -2.09
N VAL A 58 13.40 1.03 -1.70
CA VAL A 58 12.36 0.00 -1.60
C VAL A 58 12.08 -0.46 -3.03
N HIS A 59 12.58 -1.63 -3.40
CA HIS A 59 12.32 -2.24 -4.70
C HIS A 59 10.81 -2.46 -4.91
N MET A 60 10.11 -1.47 -5.49
CA MET A 60 8.67 -1.54 -5.76
C MET A 60 8.31 -2.41 -6.99
N GLY A 61 9.14 -3.41 -7.29
CA GLY A 61 8.97 -4.38 -8.38
C GLY A 61 9.98 -4.19 -9.52
N LEU A 62 10.33 -5.31 -10.18
CA LEU A 62 11.31 -5.46 -11.27
C LEU A 62 10.93 -4.72 -12.60
N THR A 63 10.01 -3.76 -12.56
CA THR A 63 9.55 -3.02 -13.73
C THR A 63 9.53 -1.53 -13.44
N ALA A 64 9.88 -0.71 -14.43
CA ALA A 64 10.15 0.73 -14.33
C ALA A 64 9.00 1.64 -13.82
N ALA A 65 7.84 1.10 -13.44
CA ALA A 65 6.69 1.85 -12.94
C ALA A 65 6.41 1.49 -11.47
N GLY A 66 7.34 1.80 -10.56
CA GLY A 66 7.25 1.40 -9.14
C GLY A 66 6.07 2.01 -8.36
N VAL A 67 5.53 3.16 -8.80
CA VAL A 67 4.35 3.80 -8.17
C VAL A 67 3.32 4.14 -9.24
N SER A 68 2.13 3.57 -9.09
CA SER A 68 0.96 3.89 -9.88
C SER A 68 0.12 4.97 -9.21
N GLN A 69 -0.70 5.65 -10.00
CA GLN A 69 -1.58 6.73 -9.54
C GLN A 69 -3.00 6.55 -10.11
N ARG A 70 -4.01 6.81 -9.29
CA ARG A 70 -5.41 6.90 -9.66
C ARG A 70 -6.03 8.16 -9.05
N ASN A 71 -6.75 8.94 -9.84
CA ASN A 71 -7.49 10.10 -9.35
C ASN A 71 -8.97 9.74 -9.20
N THR A 72 -9.59 10.10 -8.08
CA THR A 72 -11.02 9.87 -7.81
C THR A 72 -11.61 11.12 -7.17
N GLY A 73 -12.31 11.95 -7.96
CA GLY A 73 -12.69 13.30 -7.52
C GLY A 73 -11.43 14.11 -7.17
N ASP A 74 -11.45 14.79 -6.03
CA ASP A 74 -10.31 15.58 -5.53
C ASP A 74 -9.24 14.76 -4.81
N MET A 75 -9.42 13.44 -4.70
CA MET A 75 -8.47 12.55 -4.06
C MET A 75 -7.50 11.94 -5.09
N ILE A 76 -6.22 11.94 -4.77
CA ILE A 76 -5.17 11.24 -5.51
C ILE A 76 -4.72 10.04 -4.71
N THR A 77 -4.87 8.85 -5.27
CA THR A 77 -4.38 7.60 -4.71
C THR A 77 -3.08 7.18 -5.40
N LEU A 78 -2.04 6.94 -4.62
CA LEU A 78 -0.76 6.37 -5.04
C LEU A 78 -0.65 4.95 -4.52
N TYR A 79 -0.13 4.02 -5.32
CA TYR A 79 0.00 2.64 -4.88
C TYR A 79 1.13 1.89 -5.58
N THR A 80 1.68 0.91 -4.89
CA THR A 80 2.68 -0.03 -5.42
C THR A 80 2.04 -1.21 -6.13
N LEU A 81 2.86 -2.04 -6.77
CA LEU A 81 2.42 -3.29 -7.39
C LEU A 81 1.66 -4.16 -6.40
N ASN A 82 0.58 -4.80 -6.87
CA ASN A 82 -0.30 -5.64 -6.05
C ASN A 82 -0.93 -4.93 -4.86
N TYR A 83 -0.94 -3.59 -4.83
CA TYR A 83 -1.58 -2.78 -3.80
C TYR A 83 -1.02 -3.07 -2.38
N THR A 84 0.25 -3.47 -2.32
CA THR A 84 0.95 -3.74 -1.07
C THR A 84 1.11 -2.49 -0.22
N GLU A 85 1.25 -1.33 -0.85
CA GLU A 85 1.35 -0.03 -0.21
C GLU A 85 0.43 0.93 -0.94
N ILE A 86 -0.39 1.67 -0.20
CA ILE A 86 -1.33 2.65 -0.76
C ILE A 86 -1.23 3.94 0.05
N VAL A 87 -1.23 5.08 -0.63
CA VAL A 87 -1.43 6.39 -0.03
C VAL A 87 -2.60 7.09 -0.69
N ASP A 88 -3.55 7.54 0.10
CA ASP A 88 -4.60 8.47 -0.33
C ASP A 88 -4.25 9.89 0.11
N VAL A 89 -4.24 10.82 -0.83
CA VAL A 89 -4.10 12.25 -0.57
C VAL A 89 -5.40 12.93 -0.96
N SER A 90 -6.02 13.63 -0.03
CA SER A 90 -7.31 14.30 -0.21
C SER A 90 -7.30 15.72 0.35
N PRO A 91 -8.15 16.64 -0.13
CA PRO A 91 -8.21 17.98 0.41
C PRO A 91 -8.60 17.97 1.89
N SER A 92 -8.02 18.88 2.64
CA SER A 92 -8.42 19.27 3.99
C SER A 92 -8.76 20.76 4.01
N ALA A 93 -9.20 21.29 5.15
CA ALA A 93 -9.51 22.70 5.31
C ALA A 93 -8.30 23.60 4.95
N ASP A 94 -8.60 24.83 4.51
CA ASP A 94 -7.62 25.90 4.29
C ASP A 94 -6.51 25.55 3.27
N GLY A 95 -6.83 24.77 2.23
CA GLY A 95 -5.90 24.43 1.15
C GLY A 95 -4.83 23.40 1.53
N LYS A 96 -4.95 22.80 2.72
CA LYS A 96 -4.10 21.70 3.20
C LYS A 96 -4.57 20.37 2.61
N SER A 97 -3.80 19.31 2.82
CA SER A 97 -4.21 17.96 2.44
C SER A 97 -4.08 16.96 3.59
N LYS A 98 -4.97 15.98 3.59
CA LYS A 98 -4.95 14.81 4.45
C LYS A 98 -4.32 13.66 3.69
N VAL A 99 -3.38 12.97 4.33
CA VAL A 99 -2.65 11.83 3.78
C VAL A 99 -2.95 10.59 4.62
N ILE A 100 -3.48 9.54 4.00
CA ILE A 100 -3.75 8.26 4.66
C ILE A 100 -2.87 7.19 4.03
N PHE A 101 -2.11 6.47 4.86
CA PHE A 101 -1.24 5.37 4.43
C PHE A 101 -1.81 4.02 4.84
N TYR A 102 -1.78 3.06 3.93
CA TYR A 102 -2.19 1.67 4.11
C TYR A 102 -1.01 0.75 3.78
N HIS A 103 -0.73 -0.18 4.69
CA HIS A 103 0.37 -1.13 4.57
C HIS A 103 -0.16 -2.57 4.55
N ASN A 104 -0.05 -3.21 3.39
CA ASN A 104 -0.53 -4.55 3.10
C ASN A 104 0.58 -5.53 2.69
N GLY A 105 1.77 -5.02 2.37
CA GLY A 105 2.91 -5.83 1.98
C GLY A 105 3.48 -6.69 3.13
N ASP A 106 4.30 -7.67 2.75
CA ASP A 106 5.06 -8.44 3.73
C ASP A 106 5.92 -7.50 4.58
N LYS A 107 6.09 -7.85 5.86
CA LYS A 107 6.92 -7.12 6.84
C LYS A 107 8.41 -7.28 6.54
N ILE A 108 8.84 -7.00 5.31
CA ILE A 108 10.24 -6.83 4.98
C ILE A 108 10.74 -5.69 5.84
N TRP A 109 11.70 -6.02 6.72
CA TRP A 109 12.13 -5.13 7.78
C TRP A 109 12.75 -3.86 7.16
N GLY A 110 12.14 -2.71 7.42
CA GLY A 110 12.63 -1.40 6.92
C GLY A 110 11.76 -0.76 5.84
N THR A 111 11.07 -1.53 4.98
CA THR A 111 10.28 -0.98 3.84
C THR A 111 9.24 0.02 4.30
N LYS A 112 8.36 -0.37 5.23
CA LYS A 112 7.35 0.51 5.81
C LYS A 112 7.96 1.79 6.39
N LYS A 113 9.09 1.69 7.10
CA LYS A 113 9.75 2.84 7.74
C LYS A 113 10.28 3.82 6.69
N THR A 114 10.88 3.31 5.62
CA THR A 114 11.38 4.13 4.50
C THR A 114 10.24 4.87 3.80
N LEU A 115 9.13 4.18 3.49
CA LEU A 115 7.98 4.80 2.82
C LEU A 115 7.28 5.85 3.71
N ILE A 116 7.14 5.59 5.01
CA ILE A 116 6.63 6.58 5.97
C ILE A 116 7.58 7.78 6.08
N SER A 117 8.89 7.55 6.08
CA SER A 117 9.88 8.64 6.11
C SER A 117 9.78 9.51 4.86
N ALA A 118 9.56 8.90 3.69
CA ALA A 118 9.33 9.59 2.44
C ALA A 118 8.03 10.43 2.49
N ILE A 119 6.94 9.88 3.03
CA ILE A 119 5.70 10.63 3.24
C ILE A 119 5.96 11.86 4.12
N LYS A 120 6.62 11.67 5.27
CA LYS A 120 6.90 12.75 6.23
C LYS A 120 7.78 13.86 5.65
N GLY A 121 8.66 13.56 4.70
CA GLY A 121 9.46 14.56 3.99
C GLY A 121 8.64 15.45 3.05
N CYS A 122 7.38 15.10 2.78
CA CYS A 122 6.48 15.77 1.86
C CYS A 122 5.29 16.49 2.53
N LEU A 123 5.27 16.61 3.87
CA LEU A 123 4.16 17.19 4.61
C LEU A 123 4.35 18.68 4.87
#